data_AF-A0A7V5NY29-F1
#
_entry.id   AF-A0A7V5NY29-F1
#
_cell.length_a   1.000
_cell.length_b   1.000
_cell.length_c   1.000
_cell.angle_alpha   90.00
_cell.angle_beta   90.00
_cell.angle_gamma   90.00
#
_symmetry.space_group_name_H-M   'P 1'
#
loop_
_entity.id
_entity.type
_entity.pdbx_description
1 polymer ?
#
loop_
_entity_poly.entity_id
_entity_poly.type
_entity_poly.pdbx_seq_one_letter_code
_entity_poly.pdbx_strand_id
1 'polypeptide(L)'
;MPGQFIAATIMFLVTIGIAGAFWLPALNVHYKNALVKFYWMGFWSFLGGLTAIAGAQAVLVILGQHVERFGGAMLSGVSTAFVVFVMFAWVRLTLKGLSASLKK
;
A
#
# COMPACT_ATOMS: atom_id res chain seq x y z
N MET A 1 19.50 16.20 21.45
CA MET A 1 20.08 15.46 20.31
C MET A 1 19.84 13.93 20.36
N PRO A 2 19.97 13.20 21.49
CA PRO A 2 19.68 11.75 21.48
C PRO A 2 18.20 11.39 21.35
N GLY A 3 17.29 12.18 21.96
CA GLY A 3 15.84 11.88 21.91
C GLY A 3 15.22 11.90 20.50
N GLN A 4 15.76 12.72 19.59
CA GLN A 4 15.29 12.81 18.20
C GLN A 4 15.61 11.54 17.40
N PHE A 5 16.82 11.00 17.55
CA PHE A 5 17.20 9.74 16.91
C PHE A 5 16.43 8.55 17.48
N ILE A 6 16.16 8.54 18.78
CA ILE A 6 15.31 7.53 19.41
C ILE A 6 13.90 7.58 18.81
N ALA A 7 13.29 8.77 18.72
CA ALA A 7 11.96 8.94 18.14
C ALA A 7 11.90 8.52 16.66
N ALA A 8 12.91 8.91 15.86
CA ALA A 8 13.03 8.50 14.46
C ALA A 8 13.16 6.98 14.32
N THR A 9 13.93 6.33 15.20
CA THR A 9 14.12 4.88 15.19
C THR A 9 12.83 4.14 15.54
N ILE A 10 12.08 4.61 16.54
CA ILE A 10 10.78 4.02 16.91
C ILE A 10 9.81 4.12 15.72
N MET A 11 9.67 5.29 15.11
CA MET A 11 8.79 5.48 13.95
C MET A 11 9.20 4.62 12.75
N PHE A 12 10.51 4.47 12.51
CA PHE A 12 11.02 3.60 11.46
C PHE A 12 10.66 2.13 11.69
N LEU A 13 10.87 1.62 12.91
CA LEU A 13 10.52 0.24 13.27
C LEU A 13 9.01 -0.01 13.20
N VAL A 14 8.19 0.93 13.67
CA VAL A 14 6.73 0.85 13.55
C VAL A 14 6.31 0.82 12.08
N THR A 15 6.91 1.68 11.25
CA THR A 15 6.62 1.72 9.80
C THR A 15 6.96 0.39 9.14
N ILE A 16 8.14 -0.18 9.42
CA ILE A 16 8.53 -1.50 8.90
C ILE A 16 7.57 -2.57 9.38
N GLY A 17 7.22 -2.57 10.67
CA GLY A 17 6.30 -3.55 11.25
C GLY A 17 4.93 -3.53 10.58
N ILE A 18 4.34 -2.34 10.42
CA ILE A 18 3.01 -2.18 9.80
C ILE A 18 3.07 -2.46 8.29
N ALA A 19 4.06 -1.90 7.58
CA ALA A 19 4.24 -2.15 6.14
C ALA A 19 4.47 -3.64 5.86
N GLY A 20 5.25 -4.31 6.72
CA GLY A 20 5.47 -5.76 6.69
C GLY A 20 4.20 -6.56 6.99
N ALA A 21 3.38 -6.12 7.94
CA ALA A 21 2.12 -6.78 8.27
C ALA A 21 1.16 -6.84 7.08
N PHE A 22 1.17 -5.84 6.18
CA PHE A 22 0.37 -5.89 4.94
C PHE A 22 0.78 -7.00 3.98
N TRP A 23 2.00 -7.53 4.07
CA TRP A 23 2.41 -8.69 3.27
C TRP A 23 1.82 -10.01 3.77
N LEU A 24 1.40 -10.11 5.03
CA LEU A 24 0.79 -11.32 5.58
C LEU A 24 -0.48 -11.74 4.81
N PRO A 25 -1.51 -10.89 4.65
CA PRO A 25 -2.66 -11.25 3.83
C PRO A 25 -2.30 -11.35 2.35
N ALA A 26 -1.32 -10.58 1.86
CA ALA A 26 -0.87 -10.64 0.46
C ALA A 26 -0.35 -12.04 0.07
N LEU A 27 0.37 -12.70 0.98
CA LEU A 27 1.05 -13.97 0.72
C LEU A 27 0.28 -15.21 1.21
N ASN A 28 -0.47 -15.11 2.31
CA ASN A 28 -1.11 -16.27 2.91
C ASN A 28 -2.38 -16.73 2.17
N VAL A 29 -3.07 -15.84 1.45
CA VAL A 29 -4.34 -16.19 0.80
C VAL A 29 -4.11 -16.77 -0.59
N HIS A 30 -4.46 -18.05 -0.75
CA HIS A 30 -4.33 -18.77 -2.00
C HIS A 30 -5.61 -18.68 -2.83
N TYR A 31 -5.53 -18.03 -4.00
CA TYR A 31 -6.64 -17.95 -4.95
C TYR A 31 -6.41 -18.87 -6.14
N LYS A 32 -7.44 -19.64 -6.51
CA LYS A 32 -7.42 -20.48 -7.73
C LYS A 32 -7.42 -19.65 -9.02
N ASN A 33 -8.03 -18.46 -8.98
CA ASN A 33 -8.10 -17.57 -10.13
C ASN A 33 -6.93 -16.58 -10.13
N ALA A 34 -6.07 -16.66 -11.14
CA ALA A 34 -4.88 -15.80 -11.27
C ALA A 34 -5.22 -14.30 -11.32
N LEU A 35 -6.38 -13.93 -11.87
CA LEU A 35 -6.82 -12.54 -11.96
C LEU A 35 -7.24 -11.99 -10.58
N VAL A 36 -7.94 -12.79 -9.78
CA VAL A 36 -8.27 -12.42 -8.38
C VAL A 36 -6.99 -12.33 -7.54
N LYS A 37 -6.07 -13.29 -7.72
CA LYS A 37 -4.76 -13.27 -7.06
C LYS A 37 -3.98 -11.99 -7.37
N PHE A 38 -3.95 -11.56 -8.63
CA PHE A 38 -3.26 -10.33 -9.04
C PHE A 38 -3.83 -9.10 -8.32
N TYR A 39 -5.15 -8.92 -8.31
CA TYR A 39 -5.77 -7.77 -7.66
C TYR A 39 -5.62 -7.81 -6.14
N TRP A 40 -5.67 -9.00 -5.54
CA TRP A 40 -5.41 -9.17 -4.11
C TRP A 40 -3.98 -8.80 -3.72
N MET A 41 -2.97 -9.38 -4.40
CA MET A 41 -1.57 -9.07 -4.11
C MET A 41 -1.27 -7.59 -4.37
N GLY A 42 -1.79 -7.03 -5.47
CA GLY A 42 -1.63 -5.62 -5.80
C GLY A 42 -2.26 -4.70 -4.74
N PHE A 43 -3.46 -5.01 -4.25
CA PHE A 43 -4.13 -4.21 -3.22
C PHE A 43 -3.26 -4.09 -1.95
N TRP A 44 -2.74 -5.22 -1.47
CA TRP A 44 -1.91 -5.23 -0.26
C TRP A 44 -0.52 -4.64 -0.49
N SER A 45 0.09 -4.82 -1.66
CA SER A 45 1.38 -4.21 -1.98
C SER A 45 1.27 -2.69 -2.07
N PHE A 46 0.17 -2.15 -2.62
CA PHE A 46 -0.12 -0.72 -2.60
C PHE A 46 -0.26 -0.19 -1.17
N LEU A 47 -0.99 -0.87 -0.29
CA LEU A 47 -1.11 -0.48 1.12
C LEU A 47 0.24 -0.48 1.84
N GLY A 48 1.06 -1.50 1.61
CA GLY A 48 2.44 -1.57 2.12
C GLY A 48 3.30 -0.41 1.62
N GLY A 49 3.24 -0.12 0.32
CA GLY A 49 3.98 0.99 -0.30
C GLY A 49 3.55 2.37 0.20
N LEU A 50 2.24 2.62 0.30
CA LEU A 50 1.69 3.87 0.84
C LEU A 50 2.15 4.11 2.28
N THR A 51 2.07 3.06 3.11
CA THR A 51 2.49 3.12 4.51
C THR A 51 3.99 3.35 4.63
N ALA A 52 4.80 2.70 3.79
CA ALA A 52 6.24 2.88 3.76
C ALA A 52 6.63 4.32 3.37
N ILE A 53 5.98 4.90 2.35
CA ILE A 53 6.25 6.28 1.91
C ILE A 53 5.84 7.28 3.00
N ALA A 54 4.64 7.12 3.58
CA ALA A 54 4.15 7.99 4.65
C ALA A 54 5.04 7.91 5.90
N GLY A 55 5.44 6.71 6.30
CA GLY A 55 6.33 6.52 7.44
C GLY A 55 7.75 7.03 7.20
N ALA A 56 8.30 6.83 5.99
CA ALA A 56 9.60 7.40 5.61
C ALA A 56 9.59 8.94 5.66
N GLN A 57 8.52 9.57 5.17
CA GLN A 57 8.33 11.01 5.29
C GLN A 57 8.31 11.45 6.77
N ALA A 58 7.56 10.76 7.62
CA ALA A 58 7.49 11.09 9.05
C ALA A 58 8.86 10.97 9.75
N VAL A 59 9.64 9.92 9.45
CA VAL A 59 10.99 9.72 10.00
C VAL A 59 11.93 10.87 9.56
N LEU A 60 11.89 11.24 8.28
CA LEU A 60 12.73 12.31 7.74
C LEU A 60 12.37 13.69 8.33
N VAL A 61 11.07 13.96 8.54
CA VAL A 61 10.61 15.18 9.22
C VAL A 61 11.10 15.21 10.67
N ILE A 62 11.05 14.08 11.40
CA ILE A 62 11.61 13.99 12.76
C ILE A 62 13.11 14.28 12.76
N LEU A 63 13.85 13.85 11.73
CA LEU A 63 15.27 14.14 11.56
C LEU A 63 15.56 15.58 11.07
N GLY A 64 14.54 16.44 10.95
CA GLY A 64 14.67 17.83 10.53
C GLY A 64 14.88 18.01 9.02
N GLN A 65 14.58 17.00 8.21
CA GLN A 65 14.66 17.10 6.75
C GLN A 65 13.33 17.63 6.19
N HIS A 66 13.41 18.65 5.35
CA HIS A 66 12.25 19.26 4.68
C HIS A 66 11.87 18.47 3.42
N VAL A 67 11.18 17.34 3.61
CA VAL A 67 10.78 16.43 2.52
C VAL A 67 9.28 16.46 2.26
N GLU A 68 8.51 17.36 2.88
CA GLU A 68 7.05 17.36 2.86
C GLU A 68 6.50 17.53 1.44
N ARG A 69 7.14 18.37 0.61
CA ARG A 69 6.71 18.60 -0.77
C ARG A 69 6.91 17.37 -1.65
N PHE A 70 8.07 16.72 -1.51
CA PHE A 70 8.41 15.53 -2.30
C PHE A 70 7.62 14.30 -1.82
N GLY A 71 7.60 14.06 -0.50
CA GLY A 71 6.84 12.99 0.12
C GLY A 71 5.34 13.13 -0.14
N GLY A 72 4.79 14.35 -0.04
CA GLY A 72 3.39 14.62 -0.37
C GLY A 72 3.06 14.34 -1.83
N ALA A 73 3.93 14.73 -2.78
CA ALA A 73 3.74 14.44 -4.20
C ALA A 73 3.79 12.93 -4.48
N MET A 74 4.74 12.20 -3.90
CA MET A 74 4.80 10.74 -4.04
C MET A 74 3.58 10.05 -3.43
N LEU A 75 3.19 10.44 -2.22
CA LEU A 75 2.05 9.86 -1.52
C LEU A 75 0.75 10.12 -2.30
N SER A 76 0.57 11.33 -2.82
CA SER A 76 -0.56 11.65 -3.71
C SER A 76 -0.54 10.81 -4.97
N GLY A 77 0.60 10.72 -5.67
CA GLY A 77 0.72 9.96 -6.91
C GLY A 77 0.42 8.48 -6.74
N VAL A 78 1.00 7.85 -5.71
CA VAL A 78 0.75 6.44 -5.39
C VAL A 78 -0.69 6.22 -4.92
N SER A 79 -1.27 7.16 -4.17
CA SER A 79 -2.69 7.07 -3.75
C SER A 79 -3.64 7.15 -4.95
N THR A 80 -3.37 8.05 -5.89
CA THR A 80 -4.16 8.13 -7.13
C THR A 80 -4.04 6.84 -7.94
N ALA A 81 -2.82 6.30 -8.09
CA ALA A 81 -2.61 5.03 -8.77
C ALA A 81 -3.34 3.87 -8.08
N PHE A 82 -3.36 3.84 -6.75
CA PHE A 82 -4.10 2.87 -5.97
C PHE A 82 -5.61 2.95 -6.21
N VAL A 83 -6.19 4.16 -6.19
CA VAL A 83 -7.61 4.36 -6.46
C VAL A 83 -7.98 3.90 -7.87
N VAL A 84 -7.18 4.26 -8.89
CA VAL A 84 -7.40 3.80 -10.27
C VAL A 84 -7.29 2.29 -10.38
N PHE A 85 -6.32 1.67 -9.70
CA PHE A 85 -6.16 0.22 -9.65
C PHE A 85 -7.39 -0.47 -9.05
N VAL A 86 -7.91 0.03 -7.93
CA VAL A 86 -9.11 -0.52 -7.26
C VAL A 86 -10.35 -0.37 -8.13
N MET A 87 -10.56 0.80 -8.73
CA MET A 87 -11.70 1.03 -9.63
C MET A 87 -11.66 0.09 -10.84
N PHE A 88 -10.48 -0.07 -11.45
CA PHE A 88 -10.31 -0.98 -12.58
C PHE A 88 -10.48 -2.45 -12.19
N ALA A 89 -9.96 -2.84 -11.02
CA ALA A 89 -10.15 -4.16 -10.44
C ALA A 89 -11.63 -4.48 -10.27
N TRP A 90 -12.37 -3.54 -9.67
CA TRP A 90 -13.80 -3.68 -9.40
C TRP A 90 -14.58 -3.92 -10.70
N VAL A 91 -14.46 -3.01 -11.67
CA VAL A 91 -15.17 -3.09 -12.95
C VAL A 91 -14.87 -4.40 -13.67
N ARG A 92 -13.58 -4.80 -13.74
CA ARG A 92 -13.17 -6.01 -14.46
C ARG A 92 -13.66 -7.29 -13.77
N LEU A 93 -13.61 -7.33 -12.44
CA LEU A 93 -14.09 -8.48 -11.66
C LEU A 93 -15.62 -8.60 -11.74
N THR A 94 -16.36 -7.50 -11.63
CA THR A 94 -17.83 -7.51 -11.74
C THR A 94 -18.30 -7.95 -13.13
N LEU A 95 -17.67 -7.47 -14.20
CA LEU A 95 -17.98 -7.90 -15.57
C LEU A 95 -17.73 -9.40 -15.79
N LYS A 96 -16.63 -9.93 -15.23
CA LYS A 96 -16.37 -11.37 -15.28
C LYS A 96 -17.38 -12.18 -14.46
N GLY A 97 -17.80 -11.68 -13.29
CA GLY A 97 -18.84 -12.32 -12.49
C GLY A 97 -20.21 -12.34 -13.20
N LEU A 98 -20.58 -11.22 -13.83
CA LEU A 98 -21.83 -11.09 -14.57
C LEU A 98 -21.86 -12.02 -15.80
N SER A 99 -20.80 -12.03 -16.60
CA SER A 99 -20.71 -12.90 -17.77
C SER A 99 -20.67 -14.39 -17.43
N ALA A 100 -20.14 -14.77 -16.26
CA ALA A 100 -20.24 -16.14 -15.76
C ALA A 100 -21.66 -16.50 -15.31
N SER A 101 -22.43 -15.55 -14.75
CA SER A 101 -23.85 -15.79 -14.41
C SER A 101 -24.74 -15.90 -15.63
N LEU A 102 -24.49 -15.12 -16.68
CA LEU A 102 -25.27 -15.14 -17.93
C LEU A 102 -25.01 -16.38 -18.79
N LYS A 103 -23.89 -17.09 -18.58
CA LYS A 103 -23.56 -18.35 -19.28
C LYS A 103 -24.07 -19.60 -18.54
N LYS A 104 -24.72 -19.43 -17.39
CA LYS A 104 -25.25 -20.51 -16.56
C LYS A 104 -26.75 -20.66 -16.80
#